data_AF-A0A524CRA2-F1
#
_entry.id   AF-A0A524CRA2-F1
#
_cell.length_a   1.000
_cell.length_b   1.000
_cell.length_c   1.000
_cell.angle_alpha   90.00
_cell.angle_beta   90.00
_cell.angle_gamma   90.00
#
_symmetry.space_group_name_H-M   'P 1'
#
loop_
_entity.id
_entity.type
_entity.pdbx_description
1 polymer ?
#
loop_
_entity_poly.entity_id
_entity_poly.type
_entity_poly.pdbx_seq_one_letter_code
_entity_poly.pdbx_strand_id
1 'polypeptide(L)'
;MTESEIDESIPRYKRGYEWFSYLAHEKLQDRPWRRMGLFSFYDAPYVESDLLYLSPKQVMLTMASLTKKKESGLVFVVDSLEKAEMGLSTRHGFSQFMELFDKAFPDAEKFYFGPKDSDRNWLHEYQTFRIPLAWLITRPNIFAEVLSDASPVGEDIGPADASFENFEGMHEVLVEKLGPPSLTEEVMGKIRSTEASEYAGEAVGLMTVFVSPTTAVSRGVKYLGKFMGLLKDRRKQEVKEVYQEWEERVQKGYSIENLKKFFDEDPDYKSGIQEAVEAFKPVLLITETRGTLYDLFLPLILQHLVEEVGYVPPHLRRKRAPKSEEEREEAEWDTDSLRYEGLESDEIENIRVERGQTGQEPEFKADLDISEDEFEGKPETILFIDAATHLSKFNRSFQFALNIPEKYRNMSVAASFYTNRDNISDALTEGVVEYMSERALVFDLHPDLFDLTTSNVPITRKAWLMGRLQEMEKMKDEGGSAFLEYYEPDEHKWKLHILKKPEKGVLGEIMGWLRRKS
;
A
#
# COMPACT_ATOMS: atom_id res chain seq x y z
N MET A 1 11.92 48.39 5.76
CA MET A 1 11.16 47.20 5.35
C MET A 1 11.83 46.03 6.02
N THR A 2 11.22 45.57 7.10
CA THR A 2 11.67 44.47 7.95
C THR A 2 11.56 43.17 7.16
N GLU A 3 12.66 42.43 7.10
CA GLU A 3 12.73 41.07 6.61
C GLU A 3 11.76 40.22 7.43
N SER A 4 10.62 39.81 6.86
CA SER A 4 9.79 38.78 7.48
C SER A 4 10.45 37.43 7.18
N GLU A 5 11.08 36.88 8.20
CA GLU A 5 11.67 35.54 8.22
C GLU A 5 10.63 34.51 7.74
N ILE A 6 11.10 33.45 7.07
CA ILE A 6 10.29 32.22 6.91
C ILE A 6 9.81 31.88 8.31
N ASP A 7 8.52 31.54 8.48
CA ASP A 7 8.03 31.13 9.79
C ASP A 7 8.67 29.78 10.15
N GLU A 8 9.86 29.85 10.76
CA GLU A 8 10.64 28.71 11.24
C GLU A 8 9.90 27.96 12.35
N SER A 9 8.77 28.49 12.85
CA SER A 9 7.91 27.78 13.79
C SER A 9 7.18 26.59 13.17
N ILE A 10 7.00 26.54 11.84
CA ILE A 10 6.36 25.42 11.15
C ILE A 10 7.40 24.32 10.83
N PRO A 11 7.24 23.09 11.36
CA PRO A 11 8.17 21.99 11.08
C PRO A 11 8.34 21.74 9.57
N ARG A 12 9.58 21.47 9.12
CA ARG A 12 9.91 21.21 7.70
C ARG A 12 9.09 20.08 7.07
N TYR A 13 8.66 19.10 7.88
CA TYR A 13 7.77 18.01 7.48
C TYR A 13 6.40 18.55 7.08
N LYS A 14 5.73 19.31 7.96
CA LYS A 14 4.43 19.93 7.68
C LYS A 14 4.49 20.82 6.44
N ARG A 15 5.55 21.61 6.30
CA ARG A 15 5.77 22.43 5.09
C ARG A 15 5.79 21.58 3.81
N GLY A 16 6.44 20.41 3.82
CA GLY A 16 6.46 19.52 2.65
C GLY A 16 5.12 18.93 2.28
N TYR A 17 4.34 18.52 3.27
CA TYR A 17 2.96 18.09 3.03
C TYR A 17 2.10 19.22 2.44
N GLU A 18 2.16 20.43 3.02
CA GLU A 18 1.36 21.57 2.57
C GLU A 18 1.72 21.99 1.14
N TRP A 19 3.01 22.01 0.79
CA TRP A 19 3.45 22.37 -0.56
C TRP A 19 3.06 21.34 -1.60
N PHE A 20 3.27 20.06 -1.31
CA PHE A 20 2.85 19.01 -2.22
C PHE A 20 1.33 19.00 -2.38
N SER A 21 0.58 19.22 -1.28
CA SER A 21 -0.89 19.34 -1.32
C SER A 21 -1.37 20.45 -2.24
N TYR A 22 -0.77 21.64 -2.16
CA TYR A 22 -1.11 22.74 -3.05
C TYR A 22 -0.89 22.38 -4.52
N LEU A 23 0.28 21.83 -4.86
CA LEU A 23 0.57 21.43 -6.23
C LEU A 23 -0.35 20.30 -6.71
N ALA A 24 -0.65 19.34 -5.84
CA ALA A 24 -1.49 18.21 -6.17
C ALA A 24 -2.94 18.65 -6.43
N HIS A 25 -3.47 19.60 -5.67
CA HIS A 25 -4.76 20.23 -5.95
C HIS A 25 -4.77 20.98 -7.29
N GLU A 26 -3.73 21.79 -7.54
CA GLU A 26 -3.65 22.62 -8.75
C GLU A 26 -3.43 21.82 -10.04
N LYS A 27 -2.74 20.67 -9.96
CA LYS A 27 -2.21 19.96 -11.15
C LYS A 27 -2.62 18.50 -11.27
N LEU A 28 -2.96 17.83 -10.16
CA LEU A 28 -3.16 16.37 -10.12
C LEU A 28 -4.61 15.96 -9.83
N GLN A 29 -5.49 16.90 -9.47
CA GLN A 29 -6.91 16.67 -9.21
C GLN A 29 -7.65 16.23 -10.49
N ASP A 30 -8.80 15.55 -10.31
CA ASP A 30 -9.73 15.12 -11.37
C ASP A 30 -9.15 14.15 -12.40
N ARG A 31 -8.11 13.41 -12.01
CA ARG A 31 -7.52 12.33 -12.81
C ARG A 31 -7.82 10.98 -12.15
N PRO A 32 -8.87 10.27 -12.57
CA PRO A 32 -9.21 8.96 -12.01
C PRO A 32 -8.12 7.93 -12.36
N TRP A 33 -7.97 6.93 -11.50
CA TRP A 33 -7.05 5.82 -11.70
C TRP A 33 -7.55 4.60 -10.93
N ARG A 34 -7.25 3.40 -11.45
CA ARG A 34 -7.42 2.15 -10.71
C ARG A 34 -6.09 1.70 -10.13
N ARG A 35 -4.98 2.05 -10.79
CA ARG A 35 -3.61 1.90 -10.31
C ARG A 35 -2.87 3.20 -10.26
N MET A 36 -2.15 3.41 -9.16
CA MET A 36 -1.22 4.51 -9.02
C MET A 36 0.12 4.04 -8.45
N GLY A 37 1.19 4.15 -9.24
CA GLY A 37 2.55 3.91 -8.77
C GLY A 37 3.21 5.18 -8.22
N LEU A 38 3.89 5.08 -7.08
CA LEU A 38 4.76 6.13 -6.53
C LEU A 38 6.19 5.60 -6.48
N PHE A 39 7.10 6.16 -7.28
CA PHE A 39 8.43 5.59 -7.49
C PHE A 39 9.54 6.51 -6.97
N SER A 40 10.47 5.93 -6.22
CA SER A 40 11.78 6.49 -5.89
C SER A 40 12.90 5.48 -6.11
N PHE A 41 14.14 5.96 -6.10
CA PHE A 41 15.30 5.08 -6.17
C PHE A 41 15.58 4.41 -4.80
N TYR A 42 15.54 5.17 -3.71
CA TYR A 42 15.86 4.68 -2.36
C TYR A 42 14.63 4.68 -1.43
N ASP A 43 14.67 3.84 -0.39
CA ASP A 43 13.76 3.91 0.79
C ASP A 43 14.16 5.13 1.64
N ALA A 44 13.86 6.32 1.11
CA ALA A 44 14.29 7.61 1.60
C ALA A 44 13.24 8.67 1.23
N PRO A 45 13.24 9.84 1.91
CA PRO A 45 12.43 10.96 1.48
C PRO A 45 12.76 11.37 0.03
N TYR A 46 11.73 11.78 -0.71
CA TYR A 46 11.87 12.37 -2.04
C TYR A 46 12.61 13.71 -1.99
N VAL A 47 12.50 14.41 -0.86
CA VAL A 47 13.21 15.67 -0.60
C VAL A 47 13.64 15.74 0.85
N GLU A 48 14.90 16.12 1.06
CA GLU A 48 15.46 16.37 2.37
C GLU A 48 16.35 17.61 2.33
N SER A 49 15.92 18.66 3.03
CA SER A 49 16.68 19.90 3.22
C SER A 49 16.31 20.51 4.57
N ASP A 50 16.99 21.59 4.96
CA ASP A 50 16.66 22.36 6.17
C ASP A 50 15.24 22.98 6.10
N LEU A 51 14.76 23.24 4.88
CA LEU A 51 13.48 23.92 4.65
C LEU A 51 12.33 22.95 4.39
N LEU A 52 12.62 21.83 3.74
CA LEU A 52 11.62 20.95 3.16
C LEU A 52 11.95 19.50 3.44
N TYR A 53 10.95 18.75 3.89
CA TYR A 53 10.98 17.30 3.96
C TYR A 53 9.74 16.73 3.29
N LEU A 54 9.91 15.89 2.26
CA LEU A 54 8.82 15.24 1.54
C LEU A 54 9.06 13.73 1.46
N SER A 55 8.23 12.94 2.14
CA SER A 55 8.30 11.48 2.15
C SER A 55 7.21 10.83 1.28
N PRO A 56 7.39 9.54 0.92
CA PRO A 56 6.34 8.75 0.26
C PRO A 56 5.00 8.83 1.00
N LYS A 57 5.01 8.74 2.33
CA LYS A 57 3.80 8.78 3.17
C LYS A 57 3.06 10.12 3.08
N GLN A 58 3.76 11.24 2.95
CA GLN A 58 3.14 12.56 2.77
C GLN A 58 2.50 12.69 1.39
N VAL A 59 3.15 12.14 0.36
CA VAL A 59 2.59 12.08 -0.99
C VAL A 59 1.36 11.19 -1.02
N MET A 60 1.42 9.99 -0.43
CA MET A 60 0.27 9.08 -0.29
C MET A 60 -0.89 9.75 0.45
N LEU A 61 -0.63 10.39 1.60
CA LEU A 61 -1.64 11.11 2.37
C LEU A 61 -2.32 12.21 1.53
N THR A 62 -1.54 12.97 0.78
CA THR A 62 -2.06 14.00 -0.11
C THR A 62 -2.93 13.41 -1.21
N MET A 63 -2.44 12.39 -1.92
CA MET A 63 -3.18 11.75 -3.00
C MET A 63 -4.48 11.12 -2.49
N ALA A 64 -4.45 10.48 -1.33
CA ALA A 64 -5.65 9.94 -0.70
C ALA A 64 -6.67 11.03 -0.35
N SER A 65 -6.21 12.19 0.15
CA SER A 65 -7.10 13.32 0.45
C SER A 65 -7.76 13.91 -0.82
N LEU A 66 -7.10 13.78 -1.98
CA LEU A 66 -7.64 14.19 -3.27
C LEU A 66 -8.64 13.18 -3.84
N THR A 67 -8.45 11.89 -3.57
CA THR A 67 -9.26 10.82 -4.15
C THR A 67 -10.39 10.34 -3.24
N LYS A 68 -10.32 10.57 -1.93
CA LYS A 68 -11.37 10.19 -0.98
C LYS A 68 -12.67 10.93 -1.30
N LYS A 69 -13.68 10.17 -1.73
CA LYS A 69 -15.07 10.63 -1.85
C LYS A 69 -15.80 10.41 -0.51
N LYS A 70 -16.96 11.05 -0.34
CA LYS A 70 -17.78 10.88 0.87
C LYS A 70 -18.17 9.40 1.08
N GLU A 71 -18.52 8.71 0.00
CA GLU A 71 -19.03 7.33 0.01
C GLU A 71 -18.00 6.30 -0.52
N SER A 72 -16.71 6.60 -0.41
CA SER A 72 -15.66 5.64 -0.73
C SER A 72 -14.93 5.17 0.53
N GLY A 73 -14.62 3.88 0.62
CA GLY A 73 -13.68 3.35 1.60
C GLY A 73 -12.26 3.83 1.32
N LEU A 74 -11.45 3.94 2.37
CA LEU A 74 -10.02 4.28 2.25
C LEU A 74 -9.24 3.52 3.29
N VAL A 75 -8.24 2.74 2.84
CA VAL A 75 -7.38 1.97 3.72
C VAL A 75 -5.93 2.29 3.42
N PHE A 76 -5.18 2.68 4.45
CA PHE A 76 -3.73 2.84 4.40
C PHE A 76 -3.06 1.68 5.12
N VAL A 77 -2.13 1.02 4.44
CA VAL A 77 -1.20 0.06 5.05
C VAL A 77 0.17 0.74 5.05
N VAL A 78 0.61 1.18 6.23
CA VAL A 78 1.88 1.92 6.39
C VAL A 78 2.92 1.09 7.11
N ASP A 79 4.14 1.10 6.60
CA ASP A 79 5.27 0.44 7.23
C ASP A 79 5.89 1.34 8.29
N SER A 80 5.94 0.84 9.53
CA SER A 80 6.48 1.57 10.67
C SER A 80 8.00 1.52 10.79
N LEU A 81 8.68 0.66 10.03
CA LEU A 81 10.11 0.37 10.21
C LEU A 81 11.04 1.15 9.28
N GLU A 82 10.53 2.21 8.65
CA GLU A 82 11.33 3.20 7.92
C GLU A 82 12.33 3.88 8.86
N LYS A 83 13.63 3.81 8.54
CA LYS A 83 14.73 4.29 9.40
C LYS A 83 15.11 5.76 9.17
N ALA A 84 14.44 6.46 8.26
CA ALA A 84 14.70 7.87 8.00
C ALA A 84 14.39 8.73 9.24
N GLU A 85 14.97 9.93 9.32
CA GLU A 85 14.84 10.85 10.48
C GLU A 85 13.37 11.08 10.89
N MET A 86 12.50 11.24 9.90
CA MET A 86 11.05 11.47 10.07
C MET A 86 10.21 10.23 9.74
N GLY A 87 10.84 9.06 9.72
CA GLY A 87 10.16 7.77 9.57
C GLY A 87 9.30 7.46 10.81
N LEU A 88 8.31 6.59 10.64
CA LEU A 88 7.41 6.18 11.72
C LEU A 88 8.11 5.39 12.84
N SER A 89 9.34 4.92 12.58
CA SER A 89 10.15 4.22 13.58
C SER A 89 10.70 5.15 14.66
N THR A 90 10.63 6.47 14.47
CA THR A 90 10.97 7.48 15.47
C THR A 90 9.70 8.11 16.04
N ARG A 91 9.69 8.39 17.35
CA ARG A 91 8.54 9.01 18.01
C ARG A 91 8.20 10.37 17.40
N HIS A 92 9.22 11.13 17.00
CA HIS A 92 9.06 12.45 16.39
C HIS A 92 8.39 12.35 15.00
N GLY A 93 8.94 11.51 14.11
CA GLY A 93 8.38 11.27 12.79
C GLY A 93 6.95 10.73 12.86
N PHE A 94 6.71 9.77 13.75
CA PHE A 94 5.38 9.24 14.04
C PHE A 94 4.39 10.35 14.45
N SER A 95 4.75 11.16 15.45
CA SER A 95 3.86 12.23 15.95
C SER A 95 3.48 13.25 14.87
N GLN A 96 4.42 13.61 13.99
CA GLN A 96 4.14 14.56 12.91
C GLN A 96 3.30 13.94 11.80
N PHE A 97 3.53 12.67 11.45
CA PHE A 97 2.66 11.96 10.52
C PHE A 97 1.24 11.87 11.06
N MET A 98 1.07 11.49 12.34
CA MET A 98 -0.25 11.40 12.96
C MET A 98 -0.95 12.76 13.02
N GLU A 99 -0.25 13.87 13.33
CA GLU A 99 -0.84 15.22 13.27
C GLU A 99 -1.43 15.53 11.88
N LEU A 100 -0.68 15.22 10.81
CA LEU A 100 -1.15 15.44 9.44
C LEU A 100 -2.29 14.50 9.07
N PHE A 101 -2.19 13.23 9.46
CA PHE A 101 -3.19 12.21 9.18
C PHE A 101 -4.52 12.53 9.87
N ASP A 102 -4.51 12.84 11.16
CA ASP A 102 -5.70 13.20 11.93
C ASP A 102 -6.32 14.52 11.45
N LYS A 103 -5.50 15.45 10.98
CA LYS A 103 -6.00 16.68 10.35
C LYS A 103 -6.70 16.39 9.02
N ALA A 104 -6.16 15.47 8.21
CA ALA A 104 -6.76 15.10 6.93
C ALA A 104 -8.00 14.21 7.10
N PHE A 105 -8.01 13.35 8.14
CA PHE A 105 -9.02 12.33 8.38
C PHE A 105 -9.35 12.23 9.90
N PRO A 106 -10.13 13.18 10.43
CA PRO A 106 -10.41 13.28 11.87
C PRO A 106 -11.23 12.11 12.44
N ASP A 107 -11.98 11.41 11.60
CA ASP A 107 -12.83 10.27 11.93
C ASP A 107 -12.17 8.91 11.62
N ALA A 108 -10.86 8.90 11.33
CA ALA A 108 -10.15 7.70 10.93
C ALA A 108 -9.94 6.70 12.08
N GLU A 109 -10.25 5.44 11.80
CA GLU A 109 -9.96 4.31 12.69
C GLU A 109 -8.52 3.83 12.47
N LYS A 110 -7.84 3.44 13.57
CA LYS A 110 -6.40 3.17 13.57
C LYS A 110 -6.11 1.82 14.21
N PHE A 111 -5.35 1.01 13.50
CA PHE A 111 -5.01 -0.35 13.86
C PHE A 111 -3.50 -0.56 13.80
N TYR A 112 -3.03 -1.52 14.60
CA TYR A 112 -1.64 -1.94 14.64
C TYR A 112 -1.53 -3.43 14.38
N PHE A 113 -0.58 -3.82 13.52
CA PHE A 113 -0.24 -5.21 13.25
C PHE A 113 1.25 -5.44 13.49
N GLY A 114 1.57 -6.19 14.53
CA GLY A 114 2.94 -6.41 14.98
C GLY A 114 2.98 -7.12 16.32
N PRO A 115 4.18 -7.47 16.81
CA PRO A 115 4.32 -8.24 18.04
C PRO A 115 4.08 -7.41 19.31
N LYS A 116 4.15 -6.07 19.28
CA LYS A 116 4.15 -5.19 20.46
C LYS A 116 5.31 -5.41 21.44
N ASP A 117 6.41 -5.98 20.95
CA ASP A 117 7.57 -6.34 21.78
C ASP A 117 8.72 -5.32 21.72
N SER A 118 8.60 -4.30 20.87
CA SER A 118 9.66 -3.30 20.67
C SER A 118 9.59 -2.17 21.70
N ASP A 119 10.66 -1.39 21.82
CA ASP A 119 10.67 -0.19 22.68
C ASP A 119 9.78 0.96 22.13
N ARG A 120 9.11 0.75 20.98
CA ARG A 120 8.28 1.74 20.29
C ARG A 120 6.86 1.78 20.84
N ASN A 121 6.72 1.98 22.14
CA ASN A 121 5.43 1.95 22.84
C ASN A 121 4.36 2.87 22.23
N TRP A 122 4.75 3.97 21.55
CA TRP A 122 3.82 4.88 20.86
C TRP A 122 3.11 4.24 19.65
N LEU A 123 3.65 3.17 19.06
CA LEU A 123 2.97 2.40 18.02
C LEU A 123 1.94 1.44 18.62
N HIS A 124 2.15 1.03 19.87
CA HIS A 124 1.38 -0.05 20.51
C HIS A 124 0.06 0.42 21.13
N GLU A 125 -0.19 1.74 21.14
CA GLU A 125 -1.38 2.37 21.71
C GLU A 125 -2.67 2.04 20.95
N TYR A 126 -2.56 1.63 19.68
CA TYR A 126 -3.71 1.34 18.82
C TYR A 126 -4.24 -0.09 18.98
N GLN A 127 -5.49 -0.28 18.56
CA GLN A 127 -6.15 -1.57 18.53
C GLN A 127 -5.32 -2.57 17.72
N THR A 128 -5.05 -3.74 18.31
CA THR A 128 -4.33 -4.80 17.62
C THR A 128 -5.24 -5.43 16.57
N PHE A 129 -4.81 -5.38 15.32
CA PHE A 129 -5.37 -6.19 14.25
C PHE A 129 -4.78 -7.59 14.31
N ARG A 130 -5.61 -8.62 14.13
CA ARG A 130 -5.19 -10.02 14.01
C ARG A 130 -5.89 -10.67 12.84
N ILE A 131 -5.27 -11.69 12.28
CA ILE A 131 -5.88 -12.51 11.24
C ILE A 131 -6.65 -13.64 11.93
N PRO A 132 -7.94 -13.87 11.62
CA PRO A 132 -8.68 -15.01 12.15
C PRO A 132 -7.95 -16.32 11.77
N LEU A 133 -7.60 -17.14 12.75
CA LEU A 133 -6.93 -18.42 12.53
C LEU A 133 -7.80 -19.33 11.65
N ALA A 134 -9.12 -19.31 11.88
CA ALA A 134 -10.11 -20.04 11.08
C ALA A 134 -10.09 -19.63 9.59
N TRP A 135 -9.81 -18.36 9.28
CA TRP A 135 -9.68 -17.91 7.89
C TRP A 135 -8.47 -18.56 7.20
N LEU A 136 -7.35 -18.67 7.91
CA LEU A 136 -6.13 -19.28 7.39
C LEU A 136 -6.25 -20.81 7.26
N ILE A 137 -6.85 -21.48 8.26
CA ILE A 137 -7.13 -22.93 8.25
C ILE A 137 -7.94 -23.33 7.02
N THR A 138 -8.95 -22.52 6.66
CA THR A 138 -9.83 -22.80 5.50
C THR A 138 -9.18 -22.47 4.15
N ARG A 139 -7.98 -21.88 4.15
CA ARG A 139 -7.26 -21.44 2.94
C ARG A 139 -5.79 -21.86 2.99
N PRO A 140 -5.51 -23.17 3.07
CA PRO A 140 -4.13 -23.65 3.15
C PRO A 140 -3.32 -23.32 1.89
N ASN A 141 -3.96 -23.05 0.75
CA ASN A 141 -3.30 -22.60 -0.47
C ASN A 141 -2.60 -21.24 -0.30
N ILE A 142 -3.24 -20.28 0.39
CA ILE A 142 -2.65 -18.96 0.65
C ILE A 142 -1.42 -19.11 1.54
N PHE A 143 -1.54 -19.92 2.59
CA PHE A 143 -0.43 -20.15 3.50
C PHE A 143 0.71 -20.89 2.81
N ALA A 144 0.41 -21.90 1.99
CA ALA A 144 1.39 -22.62 1.19
C ALA A 144 2.17 -21.68 0.26
N GLU A 145 1.49 -20.78 -0.46
CA GLU A 145 2.15 -19.80 -1.34
C GLU A 145 3.14 -18.91 -0.57
N VAL A 146 2.71 -18.38 0.57
CA VAL A 146 3.55 -17.54 1.43
C VAL A 146 4.72 -18.32 2.00
N LEU A 147 4.53 -19.58 2.41
CA LEU A 147 5.60 -20.43 2.90
C LEU A 147 6.59 -20.82 1.80
N SER A 148 6.12 -21.12 0.58
CA SER A 148 6.98 -21.40 -0.57
C SER A 148 7.88 -20.21 -0.88
N ASP A 149 7.28 -19.02 -0.90
CA ASP A 149 8.02 -17.77 -1.08
C ASP A 149 8.99 -17.52 0.09
N ALA A 150 8.60 -17.83 1.33
CA ALA A 150 9.44 -17.67 2.51
C ALA A 150 10.47 -18.82 2.71
N SER A 151 10.43 -19.86 1.88
CA SER A 151 11.23 -21.07 2.05
C SER A 151 12.73 -20.75 1.87
N PRO A 152 13.58 -21.05 2.85
CA PRO A 152 15.03 -20.77 2.77
C PRO A 152 15.74 -21.52 1.63
N VAL A 153 15.17 -22.63 1.18
CA VAL A 153 15.69 -23.48 0.10
C VAL A 153 14.90 -23.35 -1.20
N GLY A 154 13.90 -22.46 -1.25
CA GLY A 154 13.00 -22.30 -2.39
C GLY A 154 12.22 -23.58 -2.70
N GLU A 155 11.73 -24.27 -1.66
CA GLU A 155 10.81 -25.40 -1.80
C GLU A 155 9.44 -24.91 -2.23
N ASP A 156 8.79 -25.64 -3.14
CA ASP A 156 7.39 -25.40 -3.47
C ASP A 156 6.50 -26.24 -2.56
N ILE A 157 5.94 -25.60 -1.55
CA ILE A 157 5.08 -26.19 -0.52
C ILE A 157 3.65 -26.28 -1.07
N GLY A 158 3.06 -27.48 -1.00
CA GLY A 158 1.68 -27.71 -1.40
C GLY A 158 0.67 -27.37 -0.30
N PRO A 159 -0.62 -27.18 -0.63
CA PRO A 159 -1.67 -26.90 0.36
C PRO A 159 -1.82 -27.99 1.43
N ALA A 160 -1.56 -29.26 1.08
CA ALA A 160 -1.61 -30.35 2.06
C ALA A 160 -0.52 -30.20 3.14
N ASP A 161 0.69 -29.81 2.73
CA ASP A 161 1.85 -29.65 3.63
C ASP A 161 1.81 -28.35 4.44
N ALA A 162 0.95 -27.41 4.05
CA ALA A 162 0.68 -26.17 4.78
C ALA A 162 -0.62 -26.24 5.61
N SER A 163 -1.32 -27.37 5.63
CA SER A 163 -2.58 -27.51 6.37
C SER A 163 -2.34 -27.72 7.86
N PHE A 164 -3.18 -27.10 8.69
CA PHE A 164 -3.15 -27.22 10.15
C PHE A 164 -4.56 -26.97 10.72
N GLU A 165 -4.80 -27.37 11.98
CA GLU A 165 -6.12 -27.24 12.62
C GLU A 165 -6.15 -26.22 13.79
N ASN A 166 -4.99 -25.90 14.37
CA ASN A 166 -4.86 -25.05 15.55
C ASN A 166 -3.46 -24.39 15.60
N PHE A 167 -3.18 -23.66 16.68
CA PHE A 167 -1.89 -23.01 16.88
C PHE A 167 -0.72 -23.98 16.99
N GLU A 168 -0.93 -25.14 17.61
CA GLU A 168 0.08 -26.20 17.71
C GLU A 168 0.48 -26.69 16.32
N GLY A 169 -0.50 -27.01 15.47
CA GLY A 169 -0.26 -27.40 14.09
C GLY A 169 0.37 -26.29 13.25
N MET A 170 -0.05 -25.04 13.42
CA MET A 170 0.56 -23.90 12.73
C MET A 170 2.04 -23.72 13.13
N HIS A 171 2.35 -23.86 14.42
CA HIS A 171 3.71 -23.84 14.94
C HIS A 171 4.56 -24.95 14.32
N GLU A 172 4.06 -26.19 14.30
CA GLU A 172 4.75 -27.34 13.70
C GLU A 172 5.05 -27.09 12.21
N VAL A 173 4.07 -26.64 11.43
CA VAL A 173 4.26 -26.31 10.01
C VAL A 173 5.31 -25.21 9.83
N LEU A 174 5.24 -24.12 10.59
CA LEU A 174 6.21 -23.02 10.49
C LEU A 174 7.63 -23.46 10.85
N VAL A 175 7.78 -24.27 11.91
CA VAL A 175 9.09 -24.79 12.34
C VAL A 175 9.65 -25.77 11.32
N GLU A 176 8.82 -26.66 10.77
CA GLU A 176 9.24 -27.62 9.75
C GLU A 176 9.69 -26.92 8.47
N LYS A 177 8.90 -25.96 7.97
CA LYS A 177 9.11 -25.35 6.64
C LYS A 177 10.09 -24.18 6.64
N LEU A 178 10.22 -23.44 7.74
CA LEU A 178 11.12 -22.29 7.87
C LEU A 178 12.36 -22.58 8.73
N GLY A 179 12.42 -23.77 9.33
CA GLY A 179 13.58 -24.27 10.06
C GLY A 179 14.79 -24.51 9.14
N PRO A 180 15.95 -24.84 9.73
CA PRO A 180 17.14 -25.14 8.94
C PRO A 180 16.91 -26.38 8.06
N PRO A 181 17.37 -26.36 6.80
CA PRO A 181 17.14 -27.48 5.89
C PRO A 181 17.91 -28.72 6.31
N SER A 182 17.34 -29.91 6.10
CA SER A 182 18.07 -31.16 6.29
C SER A 182 19.32 -31.20 5.40
N LEU A 183 20.46 -31.67 5.93
CA LEU A 183 21.73 -31.79 5.21
C LEU A 183 21.71 -32.97 4.20
N THR A 184 20.69 -33.03 3.35
CA THR A 184 20.56 -34.07 2.32
C THR A 184 21.34 -33.70 1.06
N GLU A 185 21.71 -34.71 0.26
CA GLU A 185 22.48 -34.55 -0.98
C GLU A 185 21.78 -33.63 -2.00
N GLU A 186 20.46 -33.45 -1.90
CA GLU A 186 19.63 -32.63 -2.78
C GLU A 186 19.85 -31.13 -2.55
N VAL A 187 19.93 -30.69 -1.29
CA VAL A 187 20.33 -29.32 -0.93
C VAL A 187 21.77 -29.06 -1.38
N MET A 188 22.66 -30.03 -1.20
CA MET A 188 24.04 -29.96 -1.70
C MET A 188 24.14 -29.96 -3.23
N GLY A 189 23.18 -30.58 -3.92
CA GLY A 189 23.05 -30.58 -5.37
C GLY A 189 22.65 -29.21 -5.93
N LYS A 190 21.64 -28.55 -5.35
CA LYS A 190 21.21 -27.19 -5.71
C LYS A 190 22.28 -26.12 -5.41
N ILE A 191 23.09 -26.34 -4.36
CA ILE A 191 24.22 -25.46 -4.03
C ILE A 191 25.35 -25.54 -5.07
N ARG A 192 25.59 -26.73 -5.64
CA ARG A 192 26.65 -26.93 -6.65
C ARG A 192 26.31 -26.35 -8.03
N SER A 193 25.03 -26.18 -8.36
CA SER A 193 24.58 -25.67 -9.66
C SER A 193 24.55 -24.14 -9.75
N THR A 194 24.86 -23.42 -8.68
CA THR A 194 24.87 -21.96 -8.68
C THR A 194 26.26 -21.44 -9.01
N GLU A 195 26.47 -20.96 -10.24
CA GLU A 195 27.77 -20.45 -10.70
C GLU A 195 28.26 -19.25 -9.88
N ALA A 196 29.58 -19.23 -9.66
CA ALA A 196 30.30 -18.24 -8.89
C ALA A 196 30.64 -17.01 -9.73
N SER A 197 30.09 -15.83 -9.40
CA SER A 197 30.76 -14.57 -9.74
C SER A 197 30.57 -13.45 -8.69
N GLU A 198 31.67 -12.71 -8.62
CA GLU A 198 32.03 -11.37 -8.14
C GLU A 198 31.73 -10.86 -6.73
N TYR A 199 32.82 -10.39 -6.13
CA TYR A 199 33.04 -9.89 -4.78
C TYR A 199 33.03 -8.36 -4.74
N ALA A 200 32.18 -7.77 -3.90
CA ALA A 200 32.47 -6.64 -3.00
C ALA A 200 31.17 -6.22 -2.28
N GLY A 201 30.96 -6.72 -1.06
CA GLY A 201 29.78 -6.42 -0.22
C GLY A 201 29.38 -7.53 0.77
N GLU A 202 29.98 -8.72 0.63
CA GLU A 202 29.43 -10.00 1.12
C GLU A 202 29.47 -10.26 2.64
N ALA A 203 30.12 -9.44 3.48
CA ALA A 203 30.16 -9.67 4.93
C ALA A 203 28.86 -9.25 5.65
N VAL A 204 28.17 -8.22 5.16
CA VAL A 204 26.90 -7.73 5.72
C VAL A 204 25.72 -8.61 5.25
N GLY A 205 25.88 -9.26 4.10
CA GLY A 205 24.98 -10.22 3.46
C GLY A 205 24.66 -11.44 4.32
N LEU A 206 25.71 -12.03 4.89
CA LEU A 206 25.59 -13.21 5.72
C LEU A 206 24.89 -12.90 7.04
N MET A 207 25.20 -11.77 7.68
CA MET A 207 24.61 -11.36 8.97
C MET A 207 23.08 -11.13 8.93
N THR A 208 22.49 -10.79 7.79
CA THR A 208 21.02 -10.61 7.70
C THR A 208 20.20 -11.89 7.75
N VAL A 209 20.77 -13.03 7.35
CA VAL A 209 20.14 -14.36 7.58
C VAL A 209 19.99 -14.61 9.09
N PHE A 210 20.90 -14.04 9.90
CA PHE A 210 20.84 -14.10 11.36
C PHE A 210 19.80 -13.15 11.97
N VAL A 211 19.26 -12.18 11.22
CA VAL A 211 18.25 -11.25 11.73
C VAL A 211 16.84 -11.74 11.39
N SER A 212 16.66 -12.35 10.21
CA SER A 212 15.43 -13.04 9.83
C SER A 212 15.67 -14.07 8.71
N PRO A 213 15.33 -15.35 8.89
CA PRO A 213 15.37 -16.39 7.85
C PRO A 213 14.63 -16.00 6.57
N THR A 214 13.53 -15.23 6.65
CA THR A 214 12.80 -14.74 5.47
C THR A 214 13.59 -13.70 4.69
N THR A 215 14.55 -13.00 5.33
CA THR A 215 15.48 -12.10 4.64
C THR A 215 16.54 -12.89 3.84
N ALA A 216 16.81 -14.16 4.19
CA ALA A 216 17.68 -15.04 3.41
C ALA A 216 17.11 -15.31 2.00
N VAL A 217 15.78 -15.39 1.89
CA VAL A 217 15.06 -15.50 0.61
C VAL A 217 15.31 -14.28 -0.28
N SER A 218 15.20 -13.07 0.29
CA SER A 218 15.37 -11.82 -0.48
C SER A 218 16.77 -11.64 -1.07
N ARG A 219 17.79 -12.26 -0.47
CA ARG A 219 19.16 -12.28 -0.99
C ARG A 219 19.47 -13.53 -1.83
N GLY A 220 18.59 -14.52 -1.82
CA GLY A 220 18.60 -15.69 -2.70
C GLY A 220 19.35 -16.91 -2.15
N VAL A 221 18.89 -18.10 -2.56
CA VAL A 221 19.51 -19.43 -2.32
C VAL A 221 21.01 -19.45 -2.67
N LYS A 222 21.45 -18.57 -3.59
CA LYS A 222 22.86 -18.37 -3.96
C LYS A 222 23.75 -18.00 -2.77
N TYR A 223 23.27 -17.19 -1.82
CA TYR A 223 24.04 -16.77 -0.64
C TYR A 223 24.06 -17.84 0.44
N LEU A 224 22.98 -18.61 0.60
CA LEU A 224 22.99 -19.80 1.43
C LEU A 224 23.98 -20.84 0.89
N GLY A 225 24.04 -21.00 -0.44
CA GLY A 225 25.03 -21.85 -1.11
C GLY A 225 26.48 -21.38 -0.95
N LYS A 226 26.74 -20.06 -1.05
CA LYS A 226 28.06 -19.46 -0.77
C LYS A 226 28.45 -19.58 0.72
N PHE A 227 27.52 -19.36 1.64
CA PHE A 227 27.71 -19.56 3.09
C PHE A 227 28.08 -21.02 3.39
N MET A 228 27.31 -21.96 2.83
CA MET A 228 27.55 -23.39 2.97
C MET A 228 28.87 -23.81 2.32
N GLY A 229 29.23 -23.23 1.17
CA GLY A 229 30.52 -23.46 0.50
C GLY A 229 31.72 -22.97 1.30
N LEU A 230 31.63 -21.75 1.87
CA LEU A 230 32.66 -21.18 2.74
C LEU A 230 32.82 -21.93 4.07
N LEU A 231 31.73 -22.49 4.61
CA LEU A 231 31.73 -23.22 5.88
C LEU A 231 32.12 -24.70 5.76
N LYS A 232 31.85 -25.32 4.61
CA LYS A 232 32.22 -26.72 4.31
C LYS A 232 33.72 -26.94 4.35
N ASP A 233 34.51 -25.91 4.07
CA ASP A 233 35.96 -26.04 3.98
C ASP A 233 36.70 -25.93 5.33
N ARG A 234 36.12 -25.45 6.44
CA ARG A 234 36.89 -25.38 7.71
C ARG A 234 36.26 -25.63 9.09
N ARG A 235 34.95 -25.61 9.39
CA ARG A 235 34.50 -25.73 10.82
C ARG A 235 33.12 -26.40 11.03
N LYS A 236 33.10 -27.74 11.14
CA LYS A 236 31.87 -28.53 11.42
C LYS A 236 31.12 -28.11 12.70
N GLN A 237 31.84 -27.64 13.71
CA GLN A 237 31.26 -27.21 14.99
C GLN A 237 30.45 -25.92 14.83
N GLU A 238 30.97 -24.94 14.09
CA GLU A 238 30.28 -23.67 13.83
C GLU A 238 29.01 -23.86 13.00
N VAL A 239 29.02 -24.78 12.04
CA VAL A 239 27.81 -25.13 11.27
C VAL A 239 26.71 -25.66 12.20
N LYS A 240 27.07 -26.53 13.15
CA LYS A 240 26.12 -27.07 14.12
C LYS A 240 25.54 -25.98 15.02
N GLU A 241 26.38 -25.06 15.49
CA GLU A 241 25.96 -23.91 16.32
C GLU A 241 25.02 -22.98 15.55
N VAL A 242 25.30 -22.69 14.28
CA VAL A 242 24.42 -21.86 13.43
C VAL A 242 23.06 -22.52 13.18
N TYR A 243 23.05 -23.83 12.92
CA TYR A 243 21.79 -24.57 12.72
C TYR A 243 20.94 -24.60 13.98
N GLN A 244 21.57 -24.81 15.14
CA GLN A 244 20.89 -24.75 16.43
C GLN A 244 20.34 -23.37 16.72
N GLU A 245 21.12 -22.30 16.48
CA GLU A 245 20.65 -20.93 16.68
C GLU A 245 19.49 -20.57 15.73
N TRP A 246 19.52 -21.02 14.47
CA TRP A 246 18.41 -20.85 13.54
C TRP A 246 17.16 -21.57 14.07
N GLU A 247 17.27 -22.86 14.36
CA GLU A 247 16.16 -23.67 14.86
C GLU A 247 15.54 -23.05 16.12
N GLU A 248 16.37 -22.67 17.10
CA GLU A 248 15.94 -21.99 18.32
C GLU A 248 15.21 -20.67 18.03
N ARG A 249 15.69 -19.87 17.05
CA ARG A 249 15.03 -18.62 16.65
C ARG A 249 13.69 -18.85 15.99
N VAL A 250 13.56 -19.86 15.14
CA VAL A 250 12.29 -20.20 14.47
C VAL A 250 11.29 -20.75 15.49
N GLN A 251 11.71 -21.69 16.36
CA GLN A 251 10.88 -22.23 17.43
C GLN A 251 10.42 -21.14 18.40
N LYS A 252 11.33 -20.28 18.85
CA LYS A 252 11.00 -19.16 19.75
C LYS A 252 10.14 -18.12 19.04
N GLY A 253 10.51 -17.74 17.81
CA GLY A 253 9.83 -16.73 17.00
C GLY A 253 8.39 -17.10 16.72
N TYR A 254 8.14 -18.32 16.27
CA TYR A 254 6.79 -18.83 15.99
C TYR A 254 6.18 -19.61 17.15
N SER A 255 6.61 -19.36 18.39
CA SER A 255 5.96 -19.95 19.57
C SER A 255 4.48 -19.58 19.59
N ILE A 256 3.64 -20.43 20.19
CA ILE A 256 2.18 -20.21 20.27
C ILE A 256 1.86 -18.83 20.87
N GLU A 257 2.61 -18.40 21.89
CA GLU A 257 2.48 -17.07 22.50
C GLU A 257 2.70 -15.95 21.47
N ASN A 258 3.71 -16.08 20.62
CA ASN A 258 3.98 -15.10 19.57
C ASN A 258 2.96 -15.19 18.42
N LEU A 259 2.51 -16.38 18.03
CA LEU A 259 1.46 -16.52 17.01
C LEU A 259 0.14 -15.86 17.44
N LYS A 260 -0.24 -15.97 18.72
CA LYS A 260 -1.42 -15.29 19.29
C LYS A 260 -1.33 -13.76 19.26
N LYS A 261 -0.16 -13.18 18.97
CA LYS A 261 -0.03 -11.73 18.74
C LYS A 261 -0.54 -11.31 17.37
N PHE A 262 -0.47 -12.21 16.38
CA PHE A 262 -0.84 -11.96 14.98
C PHE A 262 -2.14 -12.62 14.55
N PHE A 263 -2.55 -13.70 15.21
CA PHE A 263 -3.75 -14.46 14.86
C PHE A 263 -4.72 -14.57 16.03
N ASP A 264 -6.01 -14.62 15.72
CA ASP A 264 -7.07 -14.79 16.71
C ASP A 264 -7.81 -16.12 16.51
N GLU A 265 -8.00 -16.88 17.60
CA GLU A 265 -8.69 -18.18 17.55
C GLU A 265 -10.21 -18.04 17.67
N ASP A 266 -10.73 -16.88 18.08
CA ASP A 266 -12.15 -16.66 18.21
C ASP A 266 -12.83 -16.66 16.83
N PRO A 267 -13.76 -17.59 16.55
CA PRO A 267 -14.50 -17.63 15.28
C PRO A 267 -15.35 -16.39 15.03
N ASP A 268 -15.73 -15.67 16.10
CA ASP A 268 -16.51 -14.43 16.05
C ASP A 268 -15.61 -13.18 16.09
N TYR A 269 -14.28 -13.34 15.98
CA TYR A 269 -13.36 -12.22 15.90
C TYR A 269 -13.72 -11.31 14.73
N LYS A 270 -13.93 -10.03 15.04
CA LYS A 270 -14.13 -8.96 14.08
C LYS A 270 -13.06 -7.93 14.29
N SER A 271 -12.31 -7.66 13.22
CA SER A 271 -11.19 -6.71 13.27
C SER A 271 -11.65 -5.28 13.54
N GLY A 272 -12.88 -4.93 13.14
CA GLY A 272 -13.38 -3.55 13.10
C GLY A 272 -13.06 -2.83 11.78
N ILE A 273 -12.18 -3.38 10.93
CA ILE A 273 -11.80 -2.77 9.67
C ILE A 273 -12.96 -2.81 8.68
N GLN A 274 -13.64 -3.95 8.55
CA GLN A 274 -14.81 -4.06 7.68
C GLN A 274 -15.87 -3.02 8.05
N GLU A 275 -16.21 -2.92 9.33
CA GLU A 275 -17.22 -1.97 9.82
C GLU A 275 -16.80 -0.51 9.59
N ALA A 276 -15.52 -0.19 9.78
CA ALA A 276 -15.00 1.15 9.52
C ALA A 276 -15.11 1.52 8.03
N VAL A 277 -14.73 0.61 7.13
CA VAL A 277 -14.80 0.81 5.68
C VAL A 277 -16.25 0.92 5.21
N GLU A 278 -17.15 0.06 5.71
CA GLU A 278 -18.60 0.13 5.42
C GLU A 278 -19.23 1.43 5.92
N ALA A 279 -18.71 2.00 7.02
CA ALA A 279 -19.08 3.33 7.51
C ALA A 279 -18.36 4.48 6.78
N PHE A 280 -17.64 4.19 5.69
CA PHE A 280 -16.86 5.13 4.87
C PHE A 280 -15.76 5.89 5.63
N LYS A 281 -15.37 5.40 6.81
CA LYS A 281 -14.29 5.96 7.61
C LYS A 281 -12.95 5.56 7.01
N PRO A 282 -11.97 6.48 6.94
CA PRO A 282 -10.60 6.13 6.61
C PRO A 282 -10.03 5.17 7.66
N VAL A 283 -9.25 4.19 7.22
CA VAL A 283 -8.57 3.21 8.07
C VAL A 283 -7.07 3.37 7.91
N LEU A 284 -6.34 3.44 9.02
CA LEU A 284 -4.88 3.39 9.07
C LEU A 284 -4.43 2.09 9.75
N LEU A 285 -3.78 1.22 9.01
CA LEU A 285 -3.15 0.01 9.49
C LEU A 285 -1.62 0.19 9.52
N ILE A 286 -1.06 0.27 10.72
CA ILE A 286 0.37 0.40 10.97
C ILE A 286 0.98 -1.00 11.10
N THR A 287 1.95 -1.35 10.26
CA THR A 287 2.61 -2.65 10.29
C THR A 287 4.02 -2.55 10.90
N GLU A 288 4.38 -3.51 11.76
CA GLU A 288 5.71 -3.64 12.37
C GLU A 288 6.26 -5.06 12.17
N THR A 289 6.24 -5.54 10.93
CA THR A 289 6.74 -6.87 10.54
C THR A 289 7.99 -6.81 9.67
N ARG A 290 8.21 -5.68 8.99
CA ARG A 290 9.29 -5.49 8.02
C ARG A 290 10.67 -5.92 8.54
N GLY A 291 11.32 -6.86 7.85
CA GLY A 291 12.69 -7.28 8.17
C GLY A 291 12.82 -7.99 9.53
N THR A 292 11.71 -8.46 10.07
CA THR A 292 11.65 -9.36 11.23
C THR A 292 11.39 -10.79 10.77
N LEU A 293 11.36 -11.76 11.69
CA LEU A 293 10.88 -13.12 11.42
C LEU A 293 9.45 -13.12 10.84
N TYR A 294 8.63 -12.13 11.21
CA TYR A 294 7.22 -12.06 10.86
C TYR A 294 6.94 -11.41 9.48
N ASP A 295 7.97 -11.16 8.67
CA ASP A 295 7.85 -10.54 7.33
C ASP A 295 6.83 -11.29 6.44
N LEU A 296 6.76 -12.62 6.58
CA LEU A 296 5.86 -13.48 5.82
C LEU A 296 4.37 -13.26 6.15
N PHE A 297 4.05 -12.62 7.28
CA PHE A 297 2.67 -12.30 7.61
C PHE A 297 2.16 -11.07 6.86
N LEU A 298 3.04 -10.25 6.24
CA LEU A 298 2.64 -9.08 5.47
C LEU A 298 1.78 -9.43 4.22
N PRO A 299 2.14 -10.45 3.43
CA PRO A 299 1.23 -11.02 2.43
C PRO A 299 -0.12 -11.49 2.98
N LEU A 300 -0.12 -12.18 4.13
CA LEU A 300 -1.34 -12.74 4.72
C LEU A 300 -2.32 -11.65 5.14
N ILE A 301 -1.82 -10.58 5.78
CA ILE A 301 -2.66 -9.44 6.16
C ILE A 301 -3.23 -8.74 4.92
N LEU A 302 -2.44 -8.56 3.85
CA LEU A 302 -2.94 -7.93 2.64
C LEU A 302 -4.05 -8.77 1.97
N GLN A 303 -3.86 -10.08 1.85
CA GLN A 303 -4.86 -10.97 1.27
C GLN A 303 -6.13 -11.01 2.12
N HIS A 304 -5.99 -11.12 3.44
CA HIS A 304 -7.13 -11.11 4.36
C HIS A 304 -7.90 -9.80 4.30
N LEU A 305 -7.20 -8.66 4.37
CA LEU A 305 -7.77 -7.32 4.28
C LEU A 305 -8.56 -7.16 2.98
N VAL A 306 -7.96 -7.51 1.83
CA VAL A 306 -8.60 -7.38 0.52
C VAL A 306 -9.82 -8.30 0.39
N GLU A 307 -9.82 -9.49 0.99
CA GLU A 307 -11.03 -10.33 1.02
C GLU A 307 -12.12 -9.75 1.92
N GLU A 308 -11.75 -9.17 3.06
CA GLU A 308 -12.66 -8.56 4.04
C GLU A 308 -13.35 -7.32 3.44
N VAL A 309 -12.57 -6.41 2.85
CA VAL A 309 -13.08 -5.15 2.28
C VAL A 309 -13.50 -5.27 0.80
N GLY A 310 -13.01 -6.27 0.09
CA GLY A 310 -13.25 -6.47 -1.35
C GLY A 310 -14.60 -7.10 -1.69
N TYR A 311 -14.88 -7.15 -3.00
CA TYR A 311 -16.07 -7.75 -3.60
C TYR A 311 -16.15 -9.27 -3.40
N VAL A 312 -17.30 -9.77 -2.94
CA VAL A 312 -17.62 -11.21 -2.83
C VAL A 312 -18.67 -11.60 -3.87
N PRO A 313 -18.41 -12.59 -4.74
CA PRO A 313 -19.33 -13.01 -5.80
C PRO A 313 -20.73 -13.44 -5.30
N PRO A 314 -21.79 -13.25 -6.10
CA PRO A 314 -23.18 -13.54 -5.72
C PRO A 314 -23.44 -14.95 -5.17
N HIS A 315 -22.72 -15.94 -5.69
CA HIS A 315 -22.88 -17.34 -5.33
C HIS A 315 -22.20 -17.71 -3.99
N LEU A 316 -21.34 -16.84 -3.44
CA LEU A 316 -20.66 -17.03 -2.15
C LEU A 316 -21.27 -16.15 -1.03
N ARG A 317 -22.38 -15.45 -1.31
CA ARG A 317 -23.06 -14.59 -0.33
C ARG A 317 -23.78 -15.41 0.73
N ARG A 318 -23.64 -15.03 2.02
CA ARG A 318 -24.63 -15.39 3.05
C ARG A 318 -25.92 -14.65 2.74
N LYS A 319 -27.01 -15.38 2.48
CA LYS A 319 -28.34 -14.78 2.25
C LYS A 319 -28.75 -14.03 3.53
N ARG A 320 -28.96 -12.71 3.43
CA ARG A 320 -29.59 -11.93 4.51
C ARG A 320 -30.94 -12.56 4.81
N ALA A 321 -31.27 -12.73 6.10
CA ALA A 321 -32.63 -13.09 6.48
C ALA A 321 -33.58 -12.02 5.90
N PRO A 322 -34.74 -12.42 5.35
CA PRO A 322 -35.68 -11.44 4.80
C PRO A 322 -36.06 -10.44 5.90
N LYS A 323 -35.97 -9.15 5.58
CA LYS A 323 -36.48 -8.08 6.45
C LYS A 323 -37.95 -8.34 6.77
N SER A 324 -38.36 -8.09 8.01
CA SER A 324 -39.75 -8.18 8.43
C SER A 324 -40.61 -7.21 7.61
N GLU A 325 -41.86 -7.58 7.35
CA GLU A 325 -42.82 -6.79 6.57
C GLU A 325 -43.02 -5.37 7.13
N GLU A 326 -42.79 -5.16 8.43
CA GLU A 326 -42.85 -3.84 9.08
C GLU A 326 -41.83 -2.82 8.52
N GLU A 327 -40.64 -3.26 8.10
CA GLU A 327 -39.65 -2.34 7.48
C GLU A 327 -39.97 -2.02 6.00
N ARG A 328 -40.88 -2.76 5.37
CA ARG A 328 -41.35 -2.47 4.00
C ARG A 328 -42.49 -1.46 3.99
N GLU A 329 -43.37 -1.50 5.00
CA GLU A 329 -44.50 -0.57 5.08
C GLU A 329 -44.06 0.87 5.39
N GLU A 330 -43.01 1.09 6.19
CA GLU A 330 -42.50 2.45 6.46
C GLU A 330 -41.88 3.14 5.23
N ALA A 331 -41.44 2.37 4.22
CA ALA A 331 -40.87 2.92 2.98
C ALA A 331 -41.93 3.29 1.92
N GLU A 332 -43.14 2.74 2.00
CA GLU A 332 -44.21 3.03 1.03
C GLU A 332 -45.06 4.26 1.39
N TRP A 333 -45.02 4.74 2.64
CA TRP A 333 -45.89 5.85 3.07
C TRP A 333 -45.41 7.25 2.65
N ASP A 334 -44.19 7.40 2.14
CA ASP A 334 -43.59 8.71 1.85
C ASP A 334 -43.63 9.12 0.35
N THR A 335 -44.39 8.39 -0.49
CA THR A 335 -44.47 8.69 -1.94
C THR A 335 -45.88 8.92 -2.50
N ASP A 336 -46.95 8.81 -1.70
CA ASP A 336 -48.32 8.81 -2.23
C ASP A 336 -49.18 10.05 -1.93
N SER A 337 -48.62 11.12 -1.37
CA SER A 337 -49.33 12.41 -1.25
C SER A 337 -49.03 13.32 -2.44
N LEU A 338 -49.75 13.12 -3.56
CA LEU A 338 -50.27 14.16 -4.48
C LEU A 338 -50.72 13.50 -5.81
N ARG A 339 -51.88 12.83 -5.79
CA ARG A 339 -52.69 12.60 -7.00
C ARG A 339 -53.93 13.47 -6.92
N TYR A 340 -54.03 14.48 -7.78
CA TYR A 340 -55.26 15.22 -8.03
C TYR A 340 -56.09 14.47 -9.07
N GLU A 341 -57.37 14.32 -8.78
CA GLU A 341 -58.40 13.67 -9.59
C GLU A 341 -58.58 14.34 -10.96
N GLY A 342 -58.87 13.51 -11.97
CA GLY A 342 -59.11 13.93 -13.34
C GLY A 342 -60.50 14.53 -13.57
N LEU A 343 -60.60 15.31 -14.65
CA LEU A 343 -61.84 15.56 -15.38
C LEU A 343 -61.60 15.41 -16.88
N GLU A 344 -62.63 14.89 -17.53
CA GLU A 344 -62.68 14.30 -18.86
C GLU A 344 -62.76 15.32 -20.03
N SER A 345 -62.39 14.79 -21.20
CA SER A 345 -62.97 14.94 -22.55
C SER A 345 -62.95 16.28 -23.30
N ASP A 346 -62.51 16.10 -24.57
CA ASP A 346 -62.85 16.82 -25.81
C ASP A 346 -62.37 18.28 -25.99
N GLU A 347 -61.40 18.47 -26.88
CA GLU A 347 -61.61 19.12 -28.19
C GLU A 347 -60.28 19.29 -28.96
N ILE A 348 -60.36 19.02 -30.26
CA ILE A 348 -59.32 19.23 -31.27
C ILE A 348 -59.33 20.71 -31.66
N GLU A 349 -58.18 21.39 -31.71
CA GLU A 349 -57.70 22.18 -32.87
C GLU A 349 -56.48 23.07 -32.54
N ASN A 350 -55.52 23.04 -33.47
CA ASN A 350 -54.63 24.11 -33.95
C ASN A 350 -54.33 25.33 -33.03
N ILE A 351 -53.04 25.66 -32.87
CA ILE A 351 -52.44 26.91 -33.37
C ILE A 351 -50.91 26.95 -33.12
N ARG A 352 -50.23 27.50 -34.13
CA ARG A 352 -48.80 27.85 -34.26
C ARG A 352 -48.33 28.97 -33.29
N VAL A 353 -47.05 28.85 -32.90
CA VAL A 353 -45.96 29.87 -32.93
C VAL A 353 -46.25 31.23 -32.26
N GLU A 354 -45.48 31.61 -31.22
CA GLU A 354 -44.28 32.49 -31.31
C GLU A 354 -43.79 32.96 -29.91
N ARG A 355 -42.45 32.99 -29.75
CA ARG A 355 -41.59 33.85 -28.90
C ARG A 355 -42.08 34.36 -27.52
N GLY A 356 -41.25 34.06 -26.51
CA GLY A 356 -40.56 35.11 -25.75
C GLY A 356 -40.75 35.09 -24.23
N GLN A 357 -39.73 34.62 -23.50
CA GLN A 357 -39.49 34.93 -22.08
C GLN A 357 -37.96 34.97 -21.87
N THR A 358 -37.32 36.14 -21.92
CA THR A 358 -36.82 36.90 -20.75
C THR A 358 -37.11 36.31 -19.37
N GLY A 359 -36.02 35.93 -18.69
CA GLY A 359 -35.78 36.20 -17.27
C GLY A 359 -36.35 35.22 -16.26
N GLN A 360 -35.56 34.23 -15.85
CA GLN A 360 -35.54 33.73 -14.47
C GLN A 360 -34.22 33.01 -14.17
N GLU A 361 -33.78 33.17 -12.93
CA GLU A 361 -32.51 32.77 -12.33
C GLU A 361 -32.24 31.25 -12.49
N PRO A 362 -30.97 30.80 -12.58
CA PRO A 362 -30.69 29.38 -12.54
C PRO A 362 -30.91 28.87 -11.11
N GLU A 363 -32.11 28.34 -10.85
CA GLU A 363 -32.34 27.40 -9.77
C GLU A 363 -31.41 26.20 -10.00
N PHE A 364 -30.47 26.01 -9.06
CA PHE A 364 -29.73 24.77 -8.90
C PHE A 364 -30.73 23.64 -8.61
N LYS A 365 -31.10 22.88 -9.64
CA LYS A 365 -31.55 21.51 -9.45
C LYS A 365 -30.32 20.62 -9.42
N ALA A 366 -29.94 20.23 -8.22
CA ALA A 366 -29.10 19.09 -8.00
C ALA A 366 -29.90 17.84 -8.39
N ASP A 367 -29.76 17.44 -9.66
CA ASP A 367 -29.98 16.04 -10.03
C ASP A 367 -28.80 15.27 -9.44
N LEU A 368 -28.92 14.93 -8.15
CA LEU A 368 -28.15 13.84 -7.55
C LEU A 368 -28.73 12.56 -8.15
N ASP A 369 -28.14 12.11 -9.26
CA ASP A 369 -28.24 10.72 -9.68
C ASP A 369 -27.66 9.86 -8.55
N ILE A 370 -28.54 9.41 -7.65
CA ILE A 370 -28.25 8.33 -6.72
C ILE A 370 -28.10 7.09 -7.60
N SER A 371 -26.86 6.70 -7.86
CA SER A 371 -26.52 5.45 -8.53
C SER A 371 -27.04 4.28 -7.69
N GLU A 372 -28.17 3.71 -8.11
CA GLU A 372 -28.65 2.42 -7.62
C GLU A 372 -27.70 1.31 -8.14
N ASP A 373 -26.82 0.85 -7.24
CA ASP A 373 -26.19 -0.48 -7.21
C ASP A 373 -25.29 -0.92 -8.39
N GLU A 374 -24.14 -0.27 -8.59
CA GLU A 374 -23.03 -0.91 -9.34
C GLU A 374 -22.13 -1.84 -8.48
N PHE A 375 -22.21 -1.74 -7.13
CA PHE A 375 -21.33 -2.49 -6.22
C PHE A 375 -22.05 -3.24 -5.07
N GLU A 376 -23.37 -3.41 -5.18
CA GLU A 376 -24.21 -4.25 -4.29
C GLU A 376 -23.98 -4.00 -2.79
N GLY A 377 -23.89 -2.72 -2.42
CA GLY A 377 -23.81 -2.27 -1.03
C GLY A 377 -22.43 -2.19 -0.38
N LYS A 378 -21.33 -2.60 -1.03
CA LYS A 378 -19.96 -2.31 -0.53
C LYS A 378 -19.37 -1.06 -1.18
N PRO A 379 -18.67 -0.18 -0.43
CA PRO A 379 -18.07 1.03 -0.98
C PRO A 379 -17.04 0.74 -2.08
N GLU A 380 -16.92 1.66 -3.04
CA GLU A 380 -15.67 1.83 -3.79
C GLU A 380 -14.55 2.07 -2.77
N THR A 381 -13.50 1.25 -2.76
CA THR A 381 -12.44 1.29 -1.73
C THR A 381 -11.09 1.57 -2.36
N ILE A 382 -10.38 2.56 -1.82
CA ILE A 382 -9.03 2.90 -2.26
C ILE A 382 -8.03 2.35 -1.24
N LEU A 383 -7.11 1.51 -1.70
CA LEU A 383 -6.06 0.90 -0.89
C LEU A 383 -4.71 1.55 -1.18
N PHE A 384 -4.09 2.12 -0.15
CA PHE A 384 -2.74 2.68 -0.20
C PHE A 384 -1.77 1.72 0.49
N ILE A 385 -0.79 1.22 -0.26
CA ILE A 385 0.24 0.29 0.24
C ILE A 385 1.58 0.99 0.25
N ASP A 386 2.12 1.19 1.45
CA ASP A 386 3.46 1.74 1.59
C ASP A 386 4.53 0.65 1.49
N ALA A 387 5.70 1.01 0.97
CA ALA A 387 6.85 0.16 0.81
C ALA A 387 6.55 -1.18 0.13
N ALA A 388 5.71 -1.14 -0.92
CA ALA A 388 5.26 -2.31 -1.67
C ALA A 388 6.41 -3.08 -2.33
N THR A 389 7.57 -2.47 -2.53
CA THR A 389 8.78 -3.19 -2.94
C THR A 389 9.13 -4.35 -1.99
N HIS A 390 8.83 -4.29 -0.69
CA HIS A 390 9.09 -5.43 0.21
C HIS A 390 8.21 -6.65 -0.08
N LEU A 391 7.01 -6.44 -0.63
CA LEU A 391 6.15 -7.53 -1.06
C LEU A 391 6.77 -8.29 -2.24
N SER A 392 7.64 -7.67 -3.05
CA SER A 392 8.30 -8.33 -4.18
C SER A 392 9.25 -9.47 -3.76
N LYS A 393 9.55 -9.61 -2.47
CA LYS A 393 10.23 -10.80 -1.92
C LYS A 393 9.35 -12.04 -1.97
N PHE A 394 8.04 -11.85 -2.00
CA PHE A 394 7.02 -12.90 -2.03
C PHE A 394 6.36 -12.91 -3.41
N ASN A 395 7.03 -13.51 -4.39
CA ASN A 395 6.65 -13.41 -5.81
C ASN A 395 5.17 -13.73 -6.05
N ARG A 396 4.66 -14.84 -5.50
CA ARG A 396 3.25 -15.25 -5.71
C ARG A 396 2.29 -14.28 -5.04
N SER A 397 2.63 -13.82 -3.83
CA SER A 397 1.83 -12.86 -3.09
C SER A 397 1.86 -11.45 -3.70
N PHE A 398 2.97 -11.08 -4.32
CA PHE A 398 3.12 -9.82 -5.02
C PHE A 398 2.26 -9.78 -6.28
N GLN A 399 2.19 -10.90 -7.00
CA GLN A 399 1.27 -11.08 -8.13
C GLN A 399 -0.19 -10.90 -7.73
N PHE A 400 -0.58 -11.38 -6.54
CA PHE A 400 -1.91 -11.08 -6.01
C PHE A 400 -2.11 -9.56 -5.86
N ALA A 401 -1.16 -8.84 -5.27
CA ALA A 401 -1.25 -7.39 -5.06
C ALA A 401 -1.35 -6.60 -6.38
N LEU A 402 -0.68 -7.07 -7.44
CA LEU A 402 -0.75 -6.47 -8.77
C LEU A 402 -2.13 -6.61 -9.42
N ASN A 403 -2.81 -7.73 -9.16
CA ASN A 403 -4.09 -8.09 -9.76
C ASN A 403 -5.31 -7.68 -8.92
N ILE A 404 -5.12 -6.95 -7.81
CA ILE A 404 -6.24 -6.50 -6.95
C ILE A 404 -7.29 -5.74 -7.77
N PRO A 405 -6.95 -4.73 -8.61
CA PRO A 405 -7.95 -4.04 -9.41
C PRO A 405 -8.70 -4.94 -10.42
N GLU A 406 -8.10 -5.96 -11.03
CA GLU A 406 -8.83 -6.85 -11.96
C GLU A 406 -9.76 -7.77 -11.19
N LYS A 407 -9.28 -8.30 -10.06
CA LYS A 407 -10.03 -9.25 -9.24
C LYS A 407 -11.19 -8.57 -8.52
N TYR A 408 -10.99 -7.34 -8.06
CA TYR A 408 -11.96 -6.57 -7.27
C TYR A 408 -12.27 -5.25 -7.98
N ARG A 409 -13.39 -5.23 -8.72
CA ARG A 409 -13.79 -4.07 -9.54
C ARG A 409 -14.06 -2.81 -8.73
N ASN A 410 -14.49 -2.94 -7.47
CA ASN A 410 -14.74 -1.83 -6.56
C ASN A 410 -13.46 -1.32 -5.88
N MET A 411 -12.28 -1.85 -6.21
CA MET A 411 -11.02 -1.45 -5.57
C MET A 411 -10.08 -0.75 -6.55
N SER A 412 -9.43 0.30 -6.03
CA SER A 412 -8.30 0.99 -6.64
C SER A 412 -7.10 0.91 -5.71
N VAL A 413 -5.89 0.76 -6.25
CA VAL A 413 -4.67 0.57 -5.46
C VAL A 413 -3.62 1.60 -5.82
N ALA A 414 -3.08 2.25 -4.79
CA ALA A 414 -1.87 3.08 -4.89
C ALA A 414 -0.75 2.41 -4.10
N ALA A 415 0.43 2.29 -4.68
CA ALA A 415 1.56 1.61 -4.05
C ALA A 415 2.85 2.43 -4.19
N SER A 416 3.61 2.53 -3.09
CA SER A 416 4.94 3.14 -3.10
C SER A 416 6.03 2.09 -3.31
N PHE A 417 6.96 2.38 -4.22
CA PHE A 417 8.06 1.52 -4.62
C PHE A 417 9.37 2.30 -4.54
N TYR A 418 10.39 1.67 -3.95
CA TYR A 418 11.78 2.07 -4.10
C TYR A 418 12.51 1.07 -5.01
N THR A 419 13.36 1.56 -5.90
CA THR A 419 13.94 0.78 -6.99
C THR A 419 15.45 0.60 -6.91
N ASN A 420 16.04 0.53 -5.72
CA ASN A 420 17.49 0.43 -5.57
C ASN A 420 18.05 -0.86 -6.23
N ARG A 421 19.15 -0.73 -6.98
CA ARG A 421 19.82 -1.78 -7.78
C ARG A 421 20.06 -3.09 -7.04
N ASP A 422 20.43 -3.00 -5.76
CA ASP A 422 20.79 -4.18 -4.96
C ASP A 422 19.63 -5.16 -4.76
N ASN A 423 18.38 -4.74 -5.01
CA ASN A 423 17.17 -5.50 -4.70
C ASN A 423 16.18 -5.61 -5.88
N ILE A 424 16.63 -5.40 -7.13
CA ILE A 424 15.72 -5.51 -8.29
C ILE A 424 15.48 -6.98 -8.62
N SER A 425 14.37 -7.51 -8.11
CA SER A 425 13.82 -8.80 -8.51
C SER A 425 13.01 -8.70 -9.81
N ASP A 426 12.84 -9.82 -10.51
CA ASP A 426 11.93 -9.90 -11.67
C ASP A 426 10.50 -9.50 -11.28
N ALA A 427 10.05 -9.91 -10.10
CA ALA A 427 8.75 -9.53 -9.55
C ALA A 427 8.65 -8.01 -9.37
N LEU A 428 9.64 -7.36 -8.75
CA LEU A 428 9.64 -5.89 -8.61
C LEU A 428 9.58 -5.20 -9.97
N THR A 429 10.32 -5.73 -10.95
CA THR A 429 10.37 -5.19 -12.31
C THR A 429 8.99 -5.22 -12.97
N GLU A 430 8.32 -6.36 -12.89
CA GLU A 430 6.94 -6.51 -13.36
C GLU A 430 5.99 -5.57 -12.62
N GLY A 431 6.13 -5.44 -11.30
CA GLY A 431 5.30 -4.55 -10.52
C GLY A 431 5.45 -3.08 -10.88
N VAL A 432 6.67 -2.63 -11.12
CA VAL A 432 6.95 -1.27 -11.58
C VAL A 432 6.29 -1.03 -12.94
N VAL A 433 6.43 -1.96 -13.89
CA VAL A 433 5.79 -1.83 -15.22
C VAL A 433 4.26 -1.76 -15.09
N GLU A 434 3.67 -2.64 -14.29
CA GLU A 434 2.22 -2.72 -14.11
C GLU A 434 1.65 -1.46 -13.44
N TYR A 435 2.26 -0.98 -12.36
CA TYR A 435 1.82 0.25 -11.68
C TYR A 435 2.14 1.53 -12.45
N MET A 436 3.03 1.47 -13.45
CA MET A 436 3.25 2.56 -14.42
C MET A 436 2.30 2.52 -15.61
N SER A 437 1.48 1.48 -15.78
CA SER A 437 0.64 1.32 -16.97
C SER A 437 -0.51 2.34 -17.06
N GLU A 438 -1.06 2.76 -15.92
CA GLU A 438 -2.19 3.70 -15.83
C GLU A 438 -1.77 5.09 -15.37
N ARG A 439 -1.28 5.20 -14.13
CA ARG A 439 -0.86 6.47 -13.53
C ARG A 439 0.36 6.26 -12.64
N ALA A 440 1.36 7.12 -12.76
CA ALA A 440 2.53 7.08 -11.89
C ALA A 440 3.07 8.46 -11.55
N LEU A 441 3.60 8.61 -10.33
CA LEU A 441 4.46 9.72 -9.93
C LEU A 441 5.88 9.17 -9.74
N VAL A 442 6.79 9.58 -10.61
CA VAL A 442 8.19 9.16 -10.62
C VAL A 442 9.04 10.29 -10.08
N PHE A 443 9.48 10.16 -8.82
CA PHE A 443 10.41 11.09 -8.18
C PHE A 443 11.85 10.75 -8.52
N ASP A 444 12.14 9.45 -8.63
CA ASP A 444 13.40 8.91 -9.07
C ASP A 444 13.18 7.45 -9.49
N LEU A 445 14.01 6.91 -10.38
CA LEU A 445 13.87 5.55 -10.88
C LEU A 445 15.22 4.97 -11.28
N HIS A 446 15.42 3.68 -11.01
CA HIS A 446 16.62 3.00 -11.47
C HIS A 446 16.78 3.07 -12.99
N PRO A 447 17.97 3.39 -13.52
CA PRO A 447 18.20 3.48 -14.97
C PRO A 447 17.70 2.27 -15.77
N ASP A 448 17.97 1.06 -15.30
CA ASP A 448 17.53 -0.17 -15.99
C ASP A 448 15.99 -0.31 -16.04
N LEU A 449 15.29 0.08 -14.96
CA LEU A 449 13.83 0.06 -14.92
C LEU A 449 13.23 1.20 -15.74
N PHE A 450 13.89 2.35 -15.75
CA PHE A 450 13.52 3.46 -16.61
C PHE A 450 13.62 3.06 -18.09
N ASP A 451 14.72 2.40 -18.46
CA ASP A 451 14.92 1.91 -19.82
C ASP A 451 13.89 0.85 -20.22
N LEU A 452 13.53 -0.04 -19.30
CA LEU A 452 12.52 -1.07 -19.52
C LEU A 452 11.12 -0.49 -19.66
N THR A 453 10.70 0.36 -18.73
CA THR A 453 9.36 0.99 -18.71
C THR A 453 9.17 1.95 -19.89
N THR A 454 10.26 2.48 -20.44
CA THR A 454 10.25 3.36 -21.63
C THR A 454 10.65 2.64 -22.93
N SER A 455 10.74 1.31 -22.93
CA SER A 455 11.18 0.53 -24.10
C SER A 455 10.34 0.75 -25.36
N ASN A 456 9.03 0.97 -25.19
CA ASN A 456 8.09 1.24 -26.28
C ASN A 456 7.98 2.74 -26.65
N VAL A 457 8.76 3.61 -25.99
CA VAL A 457 8.75 5.05 -26.23
C VAL A 457 9.75 5.40 -27.35
N PRO A 458 9.37 6.24 -28.34
CA PRO A 458 10.30 6.68 -29.38
C PRO A 458 11.59 7.28 -28.80
N ILE A 459 12.74 7.01 -29.44
CA ILE A 459 14.07 7.45 -28.98
C ILE A 459 14.12 8.96 -28.70
N THR A 460 13.48 9.78 -29.54
CA THR A 460 13.41 11.24 -29.35
C THR A 460 12.72 11.62 -28.04
N ARG A 461 11.64 10.91 -27.69
CA ARG A 461 10.88 11.14 -26.45
C ARG A 461 11.60 10.55 -25.24
N LYS A 462 12.31 9.43 -25.40
CA LYS A 462 13.20 8.88 -24.37
C LYS A 462 14.34 9.85 -24.04
N ALA A 463 14.97 10.46 -25.05
CA ALA A 463 15.98 11.51 -24.84
C ALA A 463 15.41 12.74 -24.12
N TRP A 464 14.18 13.14 -24.45
CA TRP A 464 13.48 14.20 -23.72
C TRP A 464 13.26 13.83 -22.24
N LEU A 465 12.79 12.62 -21.95
CA LEU A 465 12.59 12.15 -20.57
C LEU A 465 13.90 12.11 -19.79
N MET A 466 15.00 11.63 -20.39
CA MET A 466 16.32 11.67 -19.77
C MET A 466 16.76 13.10 -19.44
N GLY A 467 16.49 14.05 -20.32
CA GLY A 467 16.72 15.47 -20.03
C GLY A 467 15.89 15.99 -18.85
N ARG A 468 14.66 15.48 -18.67
CA ARG A 468 13.80 15.83 -17.51
C ARG A 468 14.29 15.21 -16.20
N LEU A 469 14.81 13.98 -16.22
CA LEU A 469 15.43 13.37 -15.05
C LEU A 469 16.66 14.19 -14.58
N GLN A 470 17.49 14.66 -15.52
CA GLN A 470 18.61 15.55 -15.19
C GLN A 470 18.15 16.89 -14.59
N GLU A 471 17.05 17.44 -15.11
CA GLU A 471 16.44 18.65 -14.54
C GLU A 471 15.90 18.41 -13.13
N MET A 472 15.31 17.24 -12.87
CA MET A 472 14.85 16.85 -11.54
C MET A 472 16.01 16.72 -10.55
N GLU A 473 17.11 16.08 -10.94
CA GLU A 473 18.32 15.96 -10.12
C GLU A 473 18.91 17.33 -9.77
N LYS A 474 19.00 18.23 -10.75
CA LYS A 474 19.44 19.61 -10.52
C LYS A 474 18.51 20.36 -9.55
N MET A 475 17.19 20.19 -9.69
CA MET A 475 16.23 20.83 -8.77
C MET A 475 16.35 20.29 -7.35
N LYS A 476 16.70 19.00 -7.18
CA LYS A 476 16.96 18.38 -5.88
C LYS A 476 18.21 18.96 -5.21
N ASP A 477 19.29 19.16 -5.98
CA ASP A 477 20.52 19.80 -5.50
C ASP A 477 20.29 21.25 -5.05
N GLU A 478 19.34 21.95 -5.67
CA GLU A 478 18.93 23.32 -5.29
C GLU A 478 17.98 23.36 -4.07
N GLY A 479 17.66 22.20 -3.47
CA GLY A 479 16.76 22.07 -2.32
C GLY A 479 15.26 22.18 -2.67
N GLY A 480 14.93 22.02 -3.95
CA GLY A 480 13.55 21.89 -4.43
C GLY A 480 13.13 20.43 -4.57
N SER A 481 11.99 20.20 -5.23
CA SER A 481 11.55 18.87 -5.64
C SER A 481 11.04 18.91 -7.06
N ALA A 482 11.12 17.79 -7.75
CA ALA A 482 10.48 17.62 -9.03
C ALA A 482 10.12 16.15 -9.21
N PHE A 483 9.07 15.90 -9.97
CA PHE A 483 8.66 14.55 -10.31
C PHE A 483 8.02 14.52 -11.70
N LEU A 484 8.13 13.37 -12.35
CA LEU A 484 7.42 13.08 -13.58
C LEU A 484 6.09 12.44 -13.25
N GLU A 485 5.01 13.01 -13.74
CA GLU A 485 3.71 12.35 -13.79
C GLU A 485 3.58 11.60 -15.11
N TYR A 486 3.30 10.30 -15.02
CA TYR A 486 2.75 9.53 -16.12
C TYR A 486 1.23 9.40 -15.94
N TYR A 487 0.47 9.65 -17.00
CA TYR A 487 -0.96 9.42 -17.04
C TYR A 487 -1.37 8.94 -18.43
N GLU A 488 -1.82 7.69 -18.51
CA GLU A 488 -2.12 6.99 -19.77
C GLU A 488 -3.12 7.75 -20.66
N PRO A 489 -4.24 8.29 -20.13
CA PRO A 489 -5.29 8.89 -20.96
C PRO A 489 -4.89 10.21 -21.63
N ASP A 490 -3.81 10.86 -21.18
CA ASP A 490 -3.37 12.14 -21.75
C ASP A 490 -2.67 11.95 -23.10
N GLU A 491 -2.94 12.85 -24.06
CA GLU A 491 -2.19 12.94 -25.33
C GLU A 491 -0.67 13.04 -25.06
N HIS A 492 -0.33 13.87 -24.08
CA HIS A 492 1.02 14.01 -23.56
C HIS A 492 1.14 13.24 -22.24
N LYS A 493 1.23 11.90 -22.35
CA LYS A 493 1.34 10.96 -21.22
C LYS A 493 2.34 11.31 -20.12
N TRP A 494 3.36 12.12 -20.40
CA TRP A 494 4.41 12.48 -19.45
C TRP A 494 4.44 13.98 -19.21
N LYS A 495 4.40 14.40 -17.94
CA LYS A 495 4.48 15.81 -17.53
C LYS A 495 5.49 15.97 -16.40
N LEU A 496 6.41 16.92 -16.53
CA LEU A 496 7.32 17.31 -15.45
C LEU A 496 6.61 18.33 -14.55
N HIS A 497 6.55 18.02 -13.25
CA HIS A 497 6.10 18.94 -12.22
C HIS A 497 7.30 19.38 -11.39
N ILE A 498 7.48 20.69 -11.26
CA ILE A 498 8.58 21.27 -10.47
C ILE A 498 7.96 21.95 -9.25
N LEU A 499 8.34 21.46 -8.08
CA LEU A 499 8.14 22.12 -6.79
C LEU A 499 9.37 23.01 -6.57
N LYS A 500 9.33 24.23 -7.13
CA LYS A 500 10.36 25.23 -6.86
C LYS A 500 10.35 25.57 -5.38
N LYS A 501 11.53 25.87 -4.84
CA LYS A 501 11.67 26.53 -3.53
C LYS A 501 10.73 27.75 -3.53
N PRO A 502 9.77 27.85 -2.60
CA PRO A 502 8.77 28.90 -2.70
C PRO A 502 9.42 30.27 -2.55
N GLU A 503 9.11 31.14 -3.49
CA GLU A 503 9.35 32.56 -3.32
C GLU A 503 8.38 33.12 -2.26
N LYS A 504 8.80 34.17 -1.56
CA LYS A 504 8.19 34.67 -0.30
C LYS A 504 6.68 34.94 -0.35
N GLY A 505 6.07 35.11 -1.53
CA GLY A 505 4.62 35.31 -1.71
C GLY A 505 3.77 34.02 -1.75
N VAL A 506 4.34 32.91 -2.25
CA VAL A 506 3.61 31.65 -2.48
C VAL A 506 3.24 30.97 -1.15
N LEU A 507 4.06 31.15 -0.11
CA LEU A 507 3.75 30.66 1.25
C LEU A 507 2.48 31.29 1.83
N GLY A 508 2.26 32.59 1.57
CA GLY A 508 1.06 33.28 2.01
C GLY A 508 -0.19 32.79 1.28
N GLU A 509 -0.07 32.46 0.00
CA GLU A 509 -1.14 31.87 -0.82
C GLU A 509 -1.49 30.46 -0.36
N ILE A 510 -0.49 29.59 -0.12
CA ILE A 510 -0.67 28.23 0.39
C ILE A 510 -1.35 28.25 1.77
N MET A 511 -0.85 29.07 2.69
CA MET A 511 -1.42 29.20 4.04
C MET A 511 -2.82 29.81 4.02
N GLY A 512 -3.06 30.79 3.14
CA GLY A 512 -4.38 31.38 2.92
C GLY A 512 -5.38 30.39 2.34
N TRP A 513 -4.94 29.51 1.44
CA TRP A 513 -5.76 28.43 0.88
C TRP A 513 -6.11 27.37 1.93
N LEU A 514 -5.14 26.93 2.74
CA LEU A 514 -5.37 25.96 3.82
C LEU A 514 -6.36 26.47 4.87
N ARG A 515 -6.25 27.75 5.27
CA ARG A 515 -7.19 28.39 6.23
C ARG A 515 -8.61 28.53 5.71
N ARG A 516 -8.82 28.49 4.39
CA ARG A 516 -10.16 28.51 3.78
C ARG A 516 -10.79 27.13 3.69
N LYS A 517 -10.00 26.06 3.84
CA LYS A 517 -10.42 24.67 3.70
C LYS A 517 -10.67 23.98 5.06
N SER A 518 -10.02 24.46 6.13
CA SER A 518 -10.38 24.17 7.53
C SER A 518 -11.60 24.97 7.96
#